data_AF-A0A1G1HS35-F1
#
_entry.id   AF-A0A1G1HS35-F1
#
_cell.length_a   1.000
_cell.length_b   1.000
_cell.length_c   1.000
_cell.angle_alpha   90.00
_cell.angle_beta   90.00
_cell.angle_gamma   90.00
#
_symmetry.space_group_name_H-M   'P 1'
#
loop_
_entity.id
_entity.type
_entity.pdbx_description
1 polymer ?
#
loop_
_entity_poly.entity_id
_entity_poly.type
_entity_poly.pdbx_seq_one_letter_code
_entity_poly.pdbx_strand_id
1 'polypeptide(L)'
;MKDKKRGKVYIVGAGPGNIGLITLKSKECIEDADVIIYDYLANKEILSYARPDAEQIFMGKHGGGPVITQDKINRIMAAMAKKGKTVVRLKGGDPFIFGRGGEEAEFLADRGIPFEIVPGVTAGISIPAYAGIPLTHRNYSSTIAFITGHEDPLKEKSSIAWNKIATGVDTIVIFMGITTLSSIVTNLIKNGRTPDTPVAVIQWGSTNIQKTVTGTLKNIAAKVKAEGIRPPGIIVIGEVVKLRKKLMWFEGMNDLNPRILYTIYKTGIHGKKILIAATPKGICRIHFGKESSFIKELKADFHGTVIQRNDRYFSQIISDLENYFRGSATNFTAKIDLQGTTFQKKVWRALLKIPYGKTVSYKEIAEMIGQPGASRAIGTACGKNPIPIIIPCHRIISSDGSLGGYSGGLDIKKTLLGIEKNSARQDA
;
A
#
# COMPACT_ATOMS: atom_id res chain seq x y z
N MET A 1 11.36 -31.26 35.40
CA MET A 1 11.56 -31.04 33.96
C MET A 1 10.88 -29.74 33.59
N LYS A 2 11.61 -28.71 33.10
CA LYS A 2 10.98 -27.44 32.68
C LYS A 2 9.98 -27.74 31.56
N ASP A 3 8.74 -27.28 31.71
CA ASP A 3 7.72 -27.33 30.66
C ASP A 3 8.33 -26.83 29.35
N LYS A 4 8.59 -27.75 28.41
CA LYS A 4 9.01 -27.36 27.06
C LYS A 4 7.84 -26.59 26.47
N LYS A 5 7.98 -25.26 26.37
CA LYS A 5 7.02 -24.36 25.74
C LYS A 5 6.57 -24.99 24.42
N ARG A 6 5.30 -25.42 24.37
CA ARG A 6 4.74 -26.11 23.21
C ARG A 6 4.52 -25.06 22.13
N GLY A 7 5.20 -25.21 20.98
CA GLY A 7 5.08 -24.26 19.88
C GLY A 7 3.68 -24.31 19.27
N LYS A 8 3.31 -23.23 18.57
CA LYS A 8 1.97 -23.03 17.99
C LYS A 8 2.09 -22.49 16.57
N VAL A 9 1.16 -22.89 15.70
CA VAL A 9 1.08 -22.39 14.32
C VAL A 9 -0.11 -21.45 14.15
N TYR A 10 0.11 -20.25 13.66
CA TYR A 10 -0.94 -19.33 13.24
C TYR A 10 -1.05 -19.39 11.71
N ILE A 11 -2.21 -19.77 11.18
CA ILE A 11 -2.49 -19.72 9.74
C ILE A 11 -3.21 -18.40 9.46
N VAL A 12 -2.49 -17.44 8.88
CA VAL A 12 -2.86 -16.02 8.88
C VAL A 12 -3.18 -15.53 7.48
N GLY A 13 -4.34 -14.91 7.33
CA GLY A 13 -4.71 -14.15 6.13
C GLY A 13 -3.95 -12.83 6.03
N ALA A 14 -3.27 -12.64 4.91
CA ALA A 14 -2.49 -11.45 4.57
C ALA A 14 -3.30 -10.38 3.83
N GLY A 15 -4.57 -10.67 3.50
CA GLY A 15 -5.38 -9.79 2.67
C GLY A 15 -4.97 -9.82 1.18
N PRO A 16 -5.62 -9.01 0.33
CA PRO A 16 -5.48 -9.08 -1.14
C PRO A 16 -4.19 -8.43 -1.68
N GLY A 17 -3.43 -7.71 -0.87
CA GLY A 17 -2.20 -7.01 -1.28
C GLY A 17 -1.98 -5.72 -0.52
N ASN A 18 -3.00 -4.86 -0.38
CA ASN A 18 -2.88 -3.62 0.39
C ASN A 18 -2.56 -3.92 1.87
N ILE A 19 -1.47 -3.36 2.39
CA ILE A 19 -1.06 -3.56 3.79
C ILE A 19 -2.11 -3.06 4.79
N GLY A 20 -2.92 -2.06 4.43
CA GLY A 20 -4.01 -1.55 5.25
C GLY A 20 -5.22 -2.50 5.36
N LEU A 21 -5.21 -3.63 4.65
CA LEU A 21 -6.27 -4.66 4.70
C LEU A 21 -5.87 -5.90 5.50
N ILE A 22 -4.73 -5.88 6.20
CA ILE A 22 -4.45 -6.89 7.22
C ILE A 22 -5.33 -6.65 8.45
N THR A 23 -5.65 -7.72 9.18
CA THR A 23 -6.34 -7.57 10.46
C THR A 23 -5.35 -7.17 11.56
N LEU A 24 -5.83 -6.57 12.65
CA LEU A 24 -5.01 -6.31 13.83
C LEU A 24 -4.39 -7.60 14.36
N LYS A 25 -5.17 -8.69 14.39
CA LYS A 25 -4.69 -10.01 14.78
C LYS A 25 -3.61 -10.56 13.86
N SER A 26 -3.71 -10.32 12.54
CA SER A 26 -2.66 -10.70 11.60
C SER A 26 -1.35 -10.00 11.95
N LYS A 27 -1.41 -8.68 12.22
CA LYS A 27 -0.25 -7.87 12.62
C LYS A 27 0.37 -8.38 13.93
N GLU A 28 -0.43 -8.58 14.97
CA GLU A 28 0.02 -9.13 16.26
C GLU A 28 0.74 -10.48 16.08
N CYS A 29 0.17 -11.40 15.30
CA CYS A 29 0.80 -12.71 15.06
C CYS A 29 2.16 -12.57 14.39
N ILE A 30 2.30 -11.64 13.43
CA ILE A 30 3.57 -11.38 12.74
C ILE A 30 4.60 -10.75 13.68
N GLU A 31 4.17 -9.82 14.54
CA GLU A 31 5.02 -9.17 15.56
C GLU A 31 5.53 -10.17 16.61
N ASP A 32 4.78 -11.23 16.90
CA ASP A 32 5.16 -12.26 17.88
C ASP A 32 5.86 -13.50 17.28
N ALA A 33 5.99 -13.57 15.95
CA ALA A 33 6.48 -14.77 15.26
C ALA A 33 7.97 -15.03 15.56
N ASP A 34 8.32 -16.30 15.76
CA ASP A 34 9.71 -16.78 15.68
C ASP A 34 10.08 -17.19 14.24
N VAL A 35 9.08 -17.70 13.50
CA VAL A 35 9.23 -18.10 12.09
C VAL A 35 8.02 -17.63 11.29
N ILE A 36 8.25 -17.01 10.14
CA ILE A 36 7.21 -16.59 9.21
C ILE A 36 7.41 -17.33 7.88
N ILE A 37 6.44 -18.17 7.53
CA ILE A 37 6.40 -18.96 6.30
C ILE A 37 5.37 -18.32 5.36
N TYR A 38 5.81 -17.78 4.22
CA TYR A 38 4.95 -16.97 3.35
C TYR A 38 5.10 -17.30 1.86
N ASP A 39 4.03 -17.04 1.10
CA ASP A 39 3.95 -17.34 -0.33
C ASP A 39 4.10 -16.09 -1.21
N TYR A 40 4.14 -16.29 -2.53
CA TYR A 40 4.23 -15.23 -3.54
C TYR A 40 3.13 -14.16 -3.42
N LEU A 41 1.92 -14.55 -3.00
CA LEU A 41 0.78 -13.63 -2.92
C LEU A 41 0.74 -12.80 -1.62
N ALA A 42 1.61 -13.08 -0.65
CA ALA A 42 1.74 -12.24 0.53
C ALA A 42 2.57 -10.99 0.18
N ASN A 43 2.00 -9.80 0.37
CA ASN A 43 2.74 -8.55 0.17
C ASN A 43 3.95 -8.50 1.13
N LYS A 44 5.16 -8.39 0.58
CA LYS A 44 6.41 -8.34 1.36
C LYS A 44 6.46 -7.18 2.35
N GLU A 45 5.73 -6.10 2.10
CA GLU A 45 5.63 -4.97 3.06
C GLU A 45 5.03 -5.41 4.41
N ILE A 46 4.17 -6.44 4.43
CA ILE A 46 3.59 -6.99 5.66
C ILE A 46 4.69 -7.57 6.57
N LEU A 47 5.78 -8.08 5.99
CA LEU A 47 6.92 -8.61 6.75
C LEU A 47 7.70 -7.52 7.49
N SER A 48 7.43 -6.23 7.24
CA SER A 48 8.06 -5.13 7.99
C SER A 48 7.61 -5.07 9.46
N TYR A 49 6.50 -5.71 9.81
CA TYR A 49 6.07 -5.87 11.20
C TYR A 49 6.81 -7.00 11.94
N ALA A 50 7.52 -7.87 11.22
CA ALA A 50 8.23 -8.97 11.84
C ALA A 50 9.36 -8.47 12.74
N ARG A 51 9.65 -9.20 13.82
CA ARG A 51 10.82 -8.91 14.65
C ARG A 51 12.11 -9.06 13.84
N PRO A 52 13.17 -8.31 14.15
CA PRO A 52 14.45 -8.42 13.45
C PRO A 52 15.09 -9.82 13.50
N ASP A 53 14.78 -10.62 14.54
CA ASP A 53 15.29 -11.97 14.76
C ASP A 53 14.36 -13.08 14.22
N ALA A 54 13.19 -12.72 13.67
CA ALA A 54 12.25 -13.70 13.13
C ALA A 54 12.78 -14.35 11.84
N GLU A 55 12.78 -15.67 11.79
CA GLU A 55 13.20 -16.44 10.61
C GLU A 55 12.13 -16.34 9.50
N GLN A 56 12.49 -15.80 8.34
CA GLN A 56 11.54 -15.62 7.21
C GLN A 56 11.81 -16.67 6.13
N ILE A 57 10.84 -17.55 5.87
CA ILE A 57 10.94 -18.64 4.90
C ILE A 57 9.96 -18.41 3.75
N PHE A 58 10.50 -18.05 2.58
CA PHE A 58 9.71 -17.87 1.37
C PHE A 58 9.42 -19.21 0.68
N MET A 59 8.14 -19.49 0.41
CA MET A 59 7.68 -20.72 -0.24
C MET A 59 7.21 -20.51 -1.69
N GLY A 60 7.32 -19.28 -2.21
CA GLY A 60 6.97 -18.97 -3.61
C GLY A 60 8.07 -19.33 -4.62
N LYS A 61 7.76 -19.24 -5.91
CA LYS A 61 8.73 -19.46 -6.99
C LYS A 61 9.72 -18.28 -7.09
N HIS A 62 11.01 -18.56 -7.14
CA HIS A 62 12.02 -17.68 -7.75
C HIS A 62 12.52 -18.34 -9.02
N GLY A 63 12.40 -17.65 -10.17
CA GLY A 63 13.15 -17.95 -11.39
C GLY A 63 13.09 -19.39 -11.92
N GLY A 64 11.96 -20.09 -11.85
CA GLY A 64 11.81 -21.43 -12.46
C GLY A 64 12.28 -22.63 -11.61
N GLY A 65 12.56 -22.46 -10.31
CA GLY A 65 12.92 -23.57 -9.42
C GLY A 65 11.81 -24.61 -9.17
N PRO A 66 12.14 -25.75 -8.52
CA PRO A 66 11.20 -26.85 -8.27
C PRO A 66 9.99 -26.41 -7.45
N VAL A 67 8.81 -26.93 -7.79
CA VAL A 67 7.57 -26.65 -7.04
C VAL A 67 7.68 -27.25 -5.64
N ILE A 68 7.60 -26.41 -4.60
CA ILE A 68 7.48 -26.89 -3.23
C ILE A 68 6.09 -27.52 -3.07
N THR A 69 6.07 -28.80 -2.69
CA THR A 69 4.82 -29.51 -2.46
C THR A 69 4.15 -29.05 -1.17
N GLN A 70 2.83 -29.14 -1.11
CA GLN A 70 2.06 -28.79 0.09
C GLN A 70 2.51 -29.63 1.31
N ASP A 71 2.76 -30.93 1.10
CA ASP A 71 3.27 -31.82 2.15
C ASP A 71 4.60 -31.30 2.74
N LYS A 72 5.50 -30.76 1.91
CA LYS A 72 6.75 -30.17 2.38
C LYS A 72 6.51 -28.93 3.24
N ILE A 73 5.60 -28.03 2.84
CA ILE A 73 5.22 -26.85 3.64
C ILE A 73 4.66 -27.29 4.99
N ASN A 74 3.75 -28.26 4.97
CA ASN A 74 3.12 -28.83 6.16
C ASN A 74 4.15 -29.41 7.14
N ARG A 75 5.12 -30.19 6.63
CA ARG A 75 6.21 -30.75 7.43
C ARG A 75 7.11 -29.68 8.05
N ILE A 76 7.44 -28.61 7.31
CA ILE A 76 8.26 -27.51 7.82
C ILE A 76 7.54 -26.80 8.97
N MET A 77 6.27 -26.44 8.79
CA MET A 77 5.44 -25.83 9.85
C MET A 77 5.42 -26.69 11.11
N ALA A 78 5.11 -27.98 10.95
CA ALA A 78 5.04 -28.92 12.06
C ALA A 78 6.38 -29.09 12.77
N ALA A 79 7.49 -29.16 12.01
CA ALA A 79 8.82 -29.30 12.58
C ALA A 79 9.24 -28.07 13.40
N MET A 80 8.92 -26.87 12.94
CA MET A 80 9.22 -25.64 13.69
C MET A 80 8.38 -25.52 14.96
N ALA A 81 7.08 -25.83 14.89
CA ALA A 81 6.23 -25.84 16.09
C ALA A 81 6.68 -26.87 17.13
N LYS A 82 7.12 -28.08 16.69
CA LYS A 82 7.69 -29.10 17.59
C LYS A 82 8.98 -28.66 18.28
N LYS A 83 9.71 -27.69 17.71
CA LYS A 83 10.88 -27.06 18.35
C LYS A 83 10.49 -25.99 19.38
N GLY A 84 9.20 -25.78 19.64
CA GLY A 84 8.70 -24.79 20.60
C GLY A 84 8.52 -23.39 20.01
N LYS A 85 8.68 -23.23 18.69
CA LYS A 85 8.58 -21.93 18.02
C LYS A 85 7.12 -21.50 17.79
N THR A 86 6.88 -20.19 17.84
CA THR A 86 5.69 -19.54 17.30
C THR A 86 5.85 -19.40 15.79
N VAL A 87 5.03 -20.13 15.02
CA VAL A 87 5.11 -20.17 13.55
C VAL A 87 3.93 -19.42 12.96
N VAL A 88 4.19 -18.46 12.08
CA VAL A 88 3.16 -17.81 11.26
C VAL A 88 3.21 -18.36 9.84
N ARG A 89 2.12 -18.95 9.39
CA ARG A 89 1.87 -19.32 7.99
C ARG A 89 1.06 -18.21 7.33
N LEU A 90 1.74 -17.29 6.65
CA LEU A 90 1.13 -16.12 6.03
C LEU A 90 0.64 -16.45 4.60
N LYS A 91 -0.67 -16.30 4.36
CA LYS A 91 -1.34 -16.68 3.12
C LYS A 91 -2.04 -15.49 2.48
N GLY A 92 -1.91 -15.33 1.17
CA GLY A 92 -2.61 -14.26 0.45
C GLY A 92 -4.14 -14.39 0.57
N GLY A 93 -4.83 -13.27 0.77
CA GLY A 93 -6.28 -13.25 0.96
C GLY A 93 -6.68 -13.83 2.32
N ASP A 94 -7.58 -14.81 2.27
CA ASP A 94 -8.10 -15.54 3.44
C ASP A 94 -7.60 -17.00 3.41
N PRO A 95 -7.19 -17.59 4.55
CA PRO A 95 -6.70 -18.98 4.59
C PRO A 95 -7.67 -20.03 4.05
N PHE A 96 -8.97 -19.83 4.22
CA PHE A 96 -10.01 -20.83 3.94
C PHE A 96 -10.75 -20.59 2.61
N ILE A 97 -10.54 -19.47 1.94
CA ILE A 97 -11.08 -19.23 0.59
C ILE A 97 -10.01 -19.57 -0.47
N PHE A 98 -10.09 -20.78 -1.02
CA PHE A 98 -9.16 -21.32 -2.04
C PHE A 98 -7.67 -21.26 -1.65
N GLY A 99 -7.37 -21.10 -0.37
CA GLY A 99 -6.01 -20.96 0.15
C GLY A 99 -5.37 -22.28 0.60
N ARG A 100 -6.11 -23.40 0.65
CA ARG A 100 -5.67 -24.68 1.24
C ARG A 100 -5.38 -24.64 2.75
N GLY A 101 -5.86 -23.62 3.47
CA GLY A 101 -5.67 -23.53 4.92
C GLY A 101 -6.32 -24.70 5.68
N GLY A 102 -7.40 -25.29 5.14
CA GLY A 102 -8.02 -26.48 5.71
C GLY A 102 -7.09 -27.70 5.73
N GLU A 103 -6.45 -28.00 4.60
CA GLU A 103 -5.46 -29.09 4.48
C GLU A 103 -4.25 -28.87 5.41
N GLU A 104 -3.79 -27.61 5.53
CA GLU A 104 -2.70 -27.24 6.44
C GLU A 104 -3.11 -27.44 7.91
N ALA A 105 -4.34 -27.05 8.29
CA ALA A 105 -4.87 -27.20 9.63
C ALA A 105 -5.11 -28.67 10.01
N GLU A 106 -5.70 -29.46 9.12
CA GLU A 106 -5.91 -30.91 9.29
C GLU A 106 -4.58 -31.63 9.55
N PHE A 107 -3.56 -31.34 8.75
CA PHE A 107 -2.23 -31.93 8.94
C PHE A 107 -1.64 -31.66 10.34
N LEU A 108 -1.87 -30.47 10.89
CA LEU A 108 -1.41 -30.07 12.22
C LEU A 108 -2.25 -30.73 13.33
N ALA A 109 -3.57 -30.80 13.13
CA ALA A 109 -4.52 -31.45 14.04
C ALA A 109 -4.17 -32.93 14.24
N ASP A 110 -3.96 -33.67 13.14
CA ASP A 110 -3.59 -35.09 13.14
C ASP A 110 -2.31 -35.38 13.94
N ARG A 111 -1.48 -34.36 14.16
CA ARG A 111 -0.18 -34.46 14.85
C ARG A 111 -0.20 -33.82 16.25
N GLY A 112 -1.37 -33.40 16.73
CA GLY A 112 -1.52 -32.77 18.05
C GLY A 112 -0.71 -31.47 18.19
N ILE A 113 -0.50 -30.74 17.10
CA ILE A 113 0.20 -29.46 17.08
C ILE A 113 -0.85 -28.34 17.24
N PRO A 114 -0.77 -27.51 18.29
CA PRO A 114 -1.68 -26.38 18.45
C PRO A 114 -1.62 -25.43 17.26
N PHE A 115 -2.79 -25.04 16.75
CA PHE A 115 -2.89 -24.04 15.70
C PHE A 115 -4.06 -23.07 15.93
N GLU A 116 -4.01 -21.93 15.26
CA GLU A 116 -5.07 -20.92 15.24
C GLU A 116 -5.22 -20.36 13.83
N ILE A 117 -6.46 -20.16 13.40
CA ILE A 117 -6.77 -19.54 12.11
C ILE A 117 -7.05 -18.07 12.36
N VAL A 118 -6.34 -17.20 11.63
CA VAL A 118 -6.59 -15.76 11.62
C VAL A 118 -7.17 -15.41 10.25
N PRO A 119 -8.48 -15.14 10.15
CA PRO A 119 -9.12 -14.78 8.90
C PRO A 119 -8.50 -13.55 8.25
N GLY A 120 -8.57 -13.48 6.93
CA GLY A 120 -8.09 -12.35 6.14
C GLY A 120 -9.18 -11.74 5.28
N VAL A 121 -8.95 -10.51 4.83
CA VAL A 121 -9.83 -9.91 3.82
C VAL A 121 -9.64 -10.66 2.50
N THR A 122 -10.62 -11.47 2.10
CA THR A 122 -10.53 -12.26 0.87
C THR A 122 -10.48 -11.40 -0.38
N ALA A 123 -9.68 -11.84 -1.36
CA ALA A 123 -9.58 -11.23 -2.68
C ALA A 123 -10.94 -11.19 -3.40
N GLY A 124 -11.80 -12.19 -3.15
CA GLY A 124 -13.12 -12.28 -3.79
C GLY A 124 -14.04 -11.10 -3.47
N ILE A 125 -13.90 -10.47 -2.29
CA ILE A 125 -14.71 -9.34 -1.85
C ILE A 125 -13.97 -8.02 -2.05
N SER A 126 -12.72 -7.95 -1.60
CA SER A 126 -11.95 -6.71 -1.59
C SER A 126 -11.52 -6.24 -2.97
N ILE A 127 -11.10 -7.14 -3.85
CA ILE A 127 -10.64 -6.73 -5.19
C ILE A 127 -11.77 -6.09 -6.00
N PRO A 128 -12.99 -6.66 -6.04
CA PRO A 128 -14.15 -5.98 -6.64
C PRO A 128 -14.46 -4.64 -5.98
N ALA A 129 -14.41 -4.55 -4.64
CA ALA A 129 -14.64 -3.29 -3.93
C ALA A 129 -13.64 -2.19 -4.34
N TYR A 130 -12.35 -2.53 -4.48
CA TYR A 130 -11.31 -1.63 -4.99
C TYR A 130 -11.40 -1.40 -6.51
N ALA A 131 -12.17 -2.20 -7.24
CA ALA A 131 -12.54 -1.90 -8.63
C ALA A 131 -13.87 -1.12 -8.73
N GLY A 132 -14.46 -0.67 -7.62
CA GLY A 132 -15.75 0.00 -7.62
C GLY A 132 -16.91 -0.91 -8.04
N ILE A 133 -16.80 -2.22 -7.80
CA ILE A 133 -17.79 -3.23 -8.16
C ILE A 133 -18.26 -3.89 -6.86
N PRO A 134 -19.43 -3.51 -6.32
CA PRO A 134 -20.03 -4.25 -5.21
C PRO A 134 -20.51 -5.61 -5.72
N LEU A 135 -20.51 -6.64 -4.86
CA LEU A 135 -20.96 -7.98 -5.27
C LEU A 135 -22.48 -8.17 -5.14
N THR A 136 -23.10 -7.42 -4.25
CA THR A 136 -24.56 -7.32 -4.10
C THR A 136 -25.01 -5.90 -4.37
N HIS A 137 -26.19 -5.76 -4.94
CA HIS A 137 -26.86 -4.46 -5.05
C HIS A 137 -28.34 -4.71 -5.26
N ARG A 138 -29.22 -3.97 -4.56
CA ARG A 138 -30.68 -4.18 -4.55
C ARG A 138 -31.28 -4.35 -5.96
N ASN A 139 -30.78 -3.59 -6.92
CA ASN A 139 -31.30 -3.59 -8.31
C ASN A 139 -30.59 -4.58 -9.25
N TYR A 140 -29.54 -5.29 -8.81
CA TYR A 140 -28.68 -6.07 -9.71
C TYR A 140 -28.33 -7.48 -9.23
N SER A 141 -28.24 -7.71 -7.93
CA SER A 141 -27.71 -8.96 -7.38
C SER A 141 -28.15 -9.18 -5.95
N SER A 142 -28.85 -10.29 -5.72
CA SER A 142 -29.22 -10.83 -4.41
C SER A 142 -28.44 -12.11 -4.07
N THR A 143 -27.76 -12.70 -5.03
CA THR A 143 -26.99 -13.95 -4.88
C THR A 143 -25.57 -13.82 -5.41
N ILE A 144 -24.61 -14.40 -4.69
CA ILE A 144 -23.19 -14.41 -5.06
C ILE A 144 -22.65 -15.83 -4.98
N ALA A 145 -21.78 -16.21 -5.92
CA ALA A 145 -20.99 -17.43 -5.85
C ALA A 145 -19.50 -17.14 -6.06
N PHE A 146 -18.67 -17.70 -5.17
CA PHE A 146 -17.22 -17.78 -5.35
C PHE A 146 -16.86 -19.13 -5.96
N ILE A 147 -16.19 -19.14 -7.11
CA ILE A 147 -15.73 -20.37 -7.77
C ILE A 147 -14.25 -20.27 -8.17
N THR A 148 -13.60 -21.41 -8.37
CA THR A 148 -12.26 -21.47 -8.95
C THR A 148 -12.37 -21.69 -10.47
N GLY A 149 -11.55 -21.00 -11.25
CA GLY A 149 -11.39 -21.22 -12.68
C GLY A 149 -10.28 -22.22 -13.02
N HIS A 150 -9.52 -22.67 -12.01
CA HIS A 150 -8.52 -23.72 -12.14
C HIS A 150 -8.91 -24.89 -11.24
N GLU A 151 -9.24 -26.00 -11.88
CA GLU A 151 -9.39 -27.31 -11.23
C GLU A 151 -8.15 -28.14 -11.54
N ASP A 152 -7.94 -29.22 -10.79
CA ASP A 152 -6.83 -30.14 -11.03
C ASP A 152 -6.79 -30.55 -12.53
N PRO A 153 -5.71 -30.25 -13.27
CA PRO A 153 -5.58 -30.55 -14.69
C PRO A 153 -5.69 -32.05 -15.02
N LEU A 154 -5.50 -32.92 -14.03
CA LEU A 154 -5.63 -34.37 -14.17
C LEU A 154 -7.08 -34.84 -14.12
N LYS A 155 -8.06 -33.97 -13.84
CA LYS A 155 -9.48 -34.31 -13.86
C LYS A 155 -10.04 -34.23 -15.28
N GLU A 156 -10.59 -35.35 -15.77
CA GLU A 156 -11.25 -35.43 -17.09
C GLU A 156 -12.54 -34.57 -17.18
N LYS A 157 -13.20 -34.30 -16.04
CA LYS A 157 -14.43 -33.52 -15.97
C LYS A 157 -14.33 -32.44 -14.89
N SER A 158 -14.83 -31.24 -15.24
CA SER A 158 -15.02 -30.15 -14.29
C SER A 158 -15.98 -30.59 -13.18
N SER A 159 -15.61 -30.34 -11.92
CA SER A 159 -16.49 -30.55 -10.76
C SER A 159 -17.49 -29.39 -10.57
N ILE A 160 -17.33 -28.32 -11.34
CA ILE A 160 -18.22 -27.17 -11.34
C ILE A 160 -19.50 -27.53 -12.10
N ALA A 161 -20.63 -27.44 -11.41
CA ALA A 161 -21.96 -27.60 -12.01
C ALA A 161 -22.34 -26.36 -12.83
N TRP A 162 -21.70 -26.17 -13.98
CA TRP A 162 -21.88 -25.00 -14.86
C TRP A 162 -23.34 -24.75 -15.25
N ASN A 163 -24.13 -25.81 -15.45
CA ASN A 163 -25.56 -25.73 -15.73
C ASN A 163 -26.38 -25.08 -14.62
N LYS A 164 -25.94 -25.22 -13.35
CA LYS A 164 -26.62 -24.60 -12.19
C LYS A 164 -26.11 -23.19 -11.93
N ILE A 165 -24.79 -23.00 -12.05
CA ILE A 165 -24.14 -21.72 -11.71
C ILE A 165 -24.39 -20.65 -12.76
N ALA A 166 -24.49 -21.02 -14.04
CA ALA A 166 -24.64 -20.04 -15.12
C ALA A 166 -25.85 -19.11 -14.92
N THR A 167 -27.01 -19.67 -14.56
CA THR A 167 -28.26 -18.90 -14.45
C THR A 167 -28.81 -18.81 -13.02
N GLY A 168 -28.36 -19.68 -12.11
CA GLY A 168 -28.85 -19.72 -10.72
C GLY A 168 -28.24 -18.67 -9.78
N VAL A 169 -27.26 -17.88 -10.24
CA VAL A 169 -26.56 -16.88 -9.42
C VAL A 169 -26.42 -15.56 -10.18
N ASP A 170 -26.74 -14.46 -9.52
CA ASP A 170 -26.69 -13.12 -10.11
C ASP A 170 -25.26 -12.67 -10.38
N THR A 171 -24.39 -12.77 -9.35
CA THR A 171 -22.97 -12.37 -9.43
C THR A 171 -22.04 -13.55 -9.20
N ILE A 172 -21.21 -13.84 -10.20
CA ILE A 172 -20.20 -14.90 -10.11
C ILE A 172 -18.83 -14.25 -9.97
N VAL A 173 -18.07 -14.67 -8.97
CA VAL A 173 -16.70 -14.24 -8.73
C VAL A 173 -15.76 -15.43 -8.89
N ILE A 174 -14.80 -15.31 -9.81
CA ILE A 174 -13.92 -16.42 -10.19
C ILE A 174 -12.48 -16.12 -9.78
N PHE A 175 -11.93 -17.02 -8.97
CA PHE A 175 -10.53 -17.08 -8.60
C PHE A 175 -9.75 -17.89 -9.61
N MET A 176 -8.46 -17.60 -9.81
CA MET A 176 -7.56 -18.42 -10.64
C MET A 176 -8.07 -18.67 -12.08
N GLY A 177 -8.94 -17.80 -12.61
CA GLY A 177 -9.61 -18.00 -13.90
C GLY A 177 -8.96 -17.28 -15.08
N ILE A 178 -7.89 -16.50 -14.88
CA ILE A 178 -7.32 -15.62 -15.93
C ILE A 178 -6.85 -16.43 -17.15
N THR A 179 -6.14 -17.53 -16.93
CA THR A 179 -5.63 -18.38 -18.02
C THR A 179 -6.71 -19.26 -18.65
N THR A 180 -7.82 -19.49 -17.95
CA THR A 180 -8.95 -20.33 -18.39
C THR A 180 -10.19 -19.53 -18.81
N LEU A 181 -10.06 -18.20 -18.91
CA LEU A 181 -11.18 -17.27 -19.15
C LEU A 181 -12.02 -17.63 -20.39
N SER A 182 -11.38 -18.00 -21.50
CA SER A 182 -12.11 -18.41 -22.71
C SER A 182 -13.01 -19.61 -22.46
N SER A 183 -12.51 -20.64 -21.76
CA SER A 183 -13.28 -21.84 -21.41
C SER A 183 -14.44 -21.51 -20.47
N ILE A 184 -14.20 -20.67 -19.46
CA ILE A 184 -15.23 -20.18 -18.53
C ILE A 184 -16.36 -19.47 -19.29
N VAL A 185 -16.01 -18.54 -20.19
CA VAL A 185 -16.98 -17.81 -21.02
C VAL A 185 -17.83 -18.77 -21.86
N THR A 186 -17.17 -19.72 -22.55
CA THR A 186 -17.86 -20.73 -23.35
C THR A 186 -18.83 -21.55 -22.52
N ASN A 187 -18.41 -22.02 -21.34
CA ASN A 187 -19.26 -22.81 -20.46
C ASN A 187 -20.47 -22.01 -19.94
N LEU A 188 -20.29 -20.75 -19.54
CA LEU A 188 -21.40 -19.92 -19.07
C LEU A 188 -22.42 -19.65 -20.18
N ILE A 189 -21.97 -19.29 -21.38
CA ILE A 189 -22.86 -19.04 -22.52
C ILE A 189 -23.59 -20.31 -22.93
N LYS A 190 -22.88 -21.44 -23.05
CA LYS A 190 -23.47 -22.75 -23.39
C LYS A 190 -24.56 -23.17 -22.41
N ASN A 191 -24.43 -22.78 -21.13
CA ASN A 191 -25.39 -23.10 -20.08
C ASN A 191 -26.42 -21.97 -19.83
N GLY A 192 -26.61 -21.06 -20.78
CA GLY A 192 -27.76 -20.13 -20.78
C GLY A 192 -27.48 -18.73 -20.23
N ARG A 193 -26.24 -18.39 -19.85
CA ARG A 193 -25.88 -17.00 -19.51
C ARG A 193 -25.83 -16.15 -20.78
N THR A 194 -26.42 -14.96 -20.75
CA THR A 194 -26.47 -14.08 -21.92
C THR A 194 -25.07 -13.60 -22.33
N PRO A 195 -24.70 -13.61 -23.63
CA PRO A 195 -23.39 -13.10 -24.08
C PRO A 195 -23.12 -11.63 -23.74
N ASP A 196 -24.16 -10.84 -23.52
CA ASP A 196 -24.07 -9.43 -23.14
C ASP A 196 -23.91 -9.20 -21.64
N THR A 197 -23.92 -10.26 -20.83
CA THR A 197 -23.67 -10.16 -19.38
C THR A 197 -22.34 -9.42 -19.14
N PRO A 198 -22.34 -8.35 -18.34
CA PRO A 198 -21.14 -7.59 -18.02
C PRO A 198 -20.09 -8.42 -17.27
N VAL A 199 -18.82 -8.19 -17.60
CA VAL A 199 -17.67 -8.85 -16.98
C VAL A 199 -16.59 -7.82 -16.66
N ALA A 200 -15.96 -7.96 -15.49
CA ALA A 200 -14.73 -7.28 -15.12
C ALA A 200 -13.64 -8.31 -14.80
N VAL A 201 -12.43 -8.06 -15.29
CA VAL A 201 -11.22 -8.80 -14.92
C VAL A 201 -10.26 -7.83 -14.25
N ILE A 202 -9.91 -8.11 -13.00
CA ILE A 202 -9.18 -7.20 -12.12
C ILE A 202 -7.87 -7.86 -11.73
N GLN A 203 -6.76 -7.34 -12.26
CA GLN A 203 -5.40 -7.79 -11.98
C GLN A 203 -4.82 -7.01 -10.81
N TRP A 204 -4.03 -7.68 -9.94
CA TRP A 204 -3.31 -7.02 -8.83
C TRP A 204 -4.21 -6.12 -7.96
N GLY A 205 -5.41 -6.61 -7.66
CA GLY A 205 -6.42 -5.89 -6.88
C GLY A 205 -5.88 -5.34 -5.55
N SER A 206 -6.37 -4.15 -5.17
CA SER A 206 -5.97 -3.36 -3.99
C SER A 206 -4.55 -2.80 -3.98
N THR A 207 -3.73 -3.12 -4.98
CA THR A 207 -2.35 -2.60 -5.09
C THR A 207 -2.29 -1.36 -6.00
N ASN A 208 -1.16 -0.65 -5.96
CA ASN A 208 -0.91 0.49 -6.84
C ASN A 208 -0.79 0.13 -8.33
N ILE A 209 -0.55 -1.15 -8.65
CA ILE A 209 -0.47 -1.66 -10.03
C ILE A 209 -1.76 -2.35 -10.49
N GLN A 210 -2.88 -2.11 -9.79
CA GLN A 210 -4.17 -2.67 -10.15
C GLN A 210 -4.57 -2.27 -11.58
N LYS A 211 -5.01 -3.26 -12.36
CA LYS A 211 -5.54 -3.03 -13.72
C LYS A 211 -6.85 -3.76 -13.91
N THR A 212 -7.89 -3.04 -14.30
CA THR A 212 -9.22 -3.60 -14.57
C THR A 212 -9.61 -3.47 -16.02
N VAL A 213 -10.01 -4.57 -16.62
CA VAL A 213 -10.58 -4.65 -17.97
C VAL A 213 -12.05 -5.00 -17.87
N THR A 214 -12.92 -4.20 -18.50
CA THR A 214 -14.36 -4.47 -18.56
C THR A 214 -14.83 -4.79 -19.97
N GLY A 215 -15.87 -5.61 -20.04
CA GLY A 215 -16.49 -6.04 -21.28
C GLY A 215 -17.77 -6.81 -21.00
N THR A 216 -18.13 -7.66 -21.94
CA THR A 216 -19.22 -8.63 -21.80
C THR A 216 -18.66 -10.04 -21.99
N LEU A 217 -19.43 -11.08 -21.66
CA LEU A 217 -19.02 -12.46 -21.94
C LEU A 217 -18.60 -12.64 -23.40
N LYS A 218 -19.28 -11.98 -24.35
CA LYS A 218 -18.96 -12.01 -25.78
C LYS A 218 -17.54 -11.53 -26.12
N ASN A 219 -16.98 -10.54 -25.41
CA ASN A 219 -15.74 -9.88 -25.84
C ASN A 219 -14.62 -9.82 -24.79
N ILE A 220 -14.88 -10.21 -23.54
CA ILE A 220 -13.92 -10.01 -22.44
C ILE A 220 -12.60 -10.76 -22.67
N ALA A 221 -12.65 -12.00 -23.18
CA ALA A 221 -11.45 -12.79 -23.42
C ALA A 221 -10.49 -12.10 -24.42
N ALA A 222 -11.03 -11.54 -25.50
CA ALA A 222 -10.25 -10.81 -26.49
C ALA A 222 -9.65 -9.52 -25.89
N LYS A 223 -10.43 -8.77 -25.12
CA LYS A 223 -9.97 -7.54 -24.44
C LYS A 223 -8.85 -7.83 -23.44
N VAL A 224 -9.01 -8.85 -22.61
CA VAL A 224 -8.02 -9.27 -21.61
C VAL A 224 -6.71 -9.68 -22.27
N LYS A 225 -6.78 -10.38 -23.41
CA LYS A 225 -5.60 -10.74 -24.21
C LYS A 225 -4.91 -9.51 -24.81
N ALA A 226 -5.67 -8.60 -25.40
CA ALA A 226 -5.14 -7.36 -25.98
C ALA A 226 -4.45 -6.47 -24.92
N GLU A 227 -5.02 -6.44 -23.71
CA GLU A 227 -4.48 -5.67 -22.58
C GLU A 227 -3.34 -6.36 -21.84
N GLY A 228 -2.95 -7.58 -22.24
CA GLY A 228 -1.82 -8.32 -21.67
C GLY A 228 -2.01 -8.72 -20.20
N ILE A 229 -3.26 -8.88 -19.73
CA ILE A 229 -3.55 -9.26 -18.34
C ILE A 229 -3.02 -10.66 -18.04
N ARG A 230 -2.35 -10.82 -16.89
CA ARG A 230 -1.78 -12.08 -16.40
C ARG A 230 -2.20 -12.33 -14.95
N PRO A 231 -2.10 -13.56 -14.43
CA PRO A 231 -2.27 -13.79 -12.99
C PRO A 231 -1.31 -12.95 -12.14
N PRO A 232 -1.67 -12.61 -10.88
CA PRO A 232 -2.93 -12.91 -10.21
C PRO A 232 -4.05 -11.91 -10.56
N GLY A 233 -5.30 -12.39 -10.57
CA GLY A 233 -6.48 -11.54 -10.78
C GLY A 233 -7.80 -12.24 -10.45
N ILE A 234 -8.85 -11.44 -10.28
CA ILE A 234 -10.22 -11.85 -9.99
C ILE A 234 -11.12 -11.47 -11.17
N ILE A 235 -12.08 -12.34 -11.48
CA ILE A 235 -13.08 -12.10 -12.52
C ILE A 235 -14.44 -11.95 -11.85
N VAL A 236 -15.18 -10.91 -12.21
CA VAL A 236 -16.55 -10.67 -11.73
C VAL A 236 -17.48 -10.66 -12.93
N ILE A 237 -18.52 -11.48 -12.89
CA ILE A 237 -19.51 -11.64 -13.95
C ILE A 237 -20.88 -11.33 -13.36
N GLY A 238 -21.57 -10.34 -13.91
CA GLY A 238 -22.89 -9.93 -13.44
C GLY A 238 -23.17 -8.44 -13.63
N GLU A 239 -24.44 -8.08 -13.48
CA GLU A 239 -24.93 -6.71 -13.73
C GLU A 239 -24.27 -5.65 -12.84
N VAL A 240 -23.79 -6.05 -11.65
CA VAL A 240 -23.07 -5.18 -10.72
C VAL A 240 -21.82 -4.53 -11.32
N VAL A 241 -21.21 -5.12 -12.35
CA VAL A 241 -20.05 -4.53 -13.05
C VAL A 241 -20.39 -3.16 -13.67
N LYS A 242 -21.66 -2.92 -14.04
CA LYS A 242 -22.11 -1.63 -14.57
C LYS A 242 -21.90 -0.47 -13.58
N LEU A 243 -21.92 -0.75 -12.28
CA LEU A 243 -21.73 0.26 -11.23
C LEU A 243 -20.32 0.82 -11.19
N ARG A 244 -19.32 0.10 -11.72
CA ARG A 244 -17.93 0.55 -11.76
C ARG A 244 -17.78 1.97 -12.27
N LYS A 245 -18.47 2.32 -13.36
CA LYS A 245 -18.37 3.67 -13.97
C LYS A 245 -18.69 4.79 -12.96
N LYS A 246 -19.54 4.51 -11.96
CA LYS A 246 -19.94 5.47 -10.92
C LYS A 246 -19.12 5.34 -9.63
N LEU A 247 -18.67 4.14 -9.29
CA LEU A 247 -18.08 3.81 -7.99
C LEU A 247 -16.57 3.55 -8.03
N MET A 248 -15.93 3.71 -9.18
CA MET A 248 -14.48 3.55 -9.33
C MET A 248 -13.74 4.66 -8.55
N TRP A 249 -13.39 4.35 -7.30
CA TRP A 249 -12.75 5.27 -6.37
C TRP A 249 -11.23 5.08 -6.27
N PHE A 250 -10.71 3.89 -6.60
CA PHE A 250 -9.32 3.51 -6.39
C PHE A 250 -8.49 3.49 -7.69
N GLU A 251 -8.96 2.84 -8.75
CA GLU A 251 -8.37 3.02 -10.08
C GLU A 251 -8.77 4.40 -10.60
N GLY A 252 -7.82 5.20 -11.04
CA GLY A 252 -8.00 6.66 -11.22
C GLY A 252 -7.53 7.49 -10.02
N MET A 253 -7.44 6.93 -8.80
CA MET A 253 -6.42 7.38 -7.82
C MET A 253 -5.04 6.81 -8.20
N ASN A 254 -5.00 5.64 -8.84
CA ASN A 254 -3.81 4.93 -9.30
C ASN A 254 -3.49 5.08 -10.81
N ASP A 255 -3.80 6.21 -11.45
CA ASP A 255 -3.12 6.61 -12.70
C ASP A 255 -1.61 6.90 -12.47
N LEU A 256 -0.98 6.28 -11.47
CA LEU A 256 0.35 6.53 -10.91
C LEU A 256 1.35 5.42 -11.28
N ASN A 257 1.43 5.06 -12.56
CA ASN A 257 2.68 4.58 -13.16
C ASN A 257 3.70 5.72 -13.03
N PRO A 258 4.96 5.54 -12.55
CA PRO A 258 5.60 6.47 -11.62
C PRO A 258 5.30 7.91 -12.04
N ARG A 259 4.33 8.50 -11.33
CA ARG A 259 3.92 9.87 -11.53
C ARG A 259 4.33 10.64 -10.31
N ILE A 260 4.96 11.78 -10.55
CA ILE A 260 5.00 12.82 -9.54
C ILE A 260 3.71 13.59 -9.69
N LEU A 261 2.86 13.46 -8.67
CA LEU A 261 1.75 14.38 -8.53
C LEU A 261 2.29 15.70 -8.02
N TYR A 262 1.70 16.80 -8.48
CA TYR A 262 1.94 18.10 -7.85
C TYR A 262 0.67 18.93 -7.73
N THR A 263 0.74 19.94 -6.85
CA THR A 263 -0.27 21.00 -6.71
C THR A 263 0.41 22.35 -6.57
N ILE A 264 -0.38 23.40 -6.67
CA ILE A 264 0.04 24.78 -6.43
C ILE A 264 -0.89 25.39 -5.40
N TYR A 265 -0.34 25.68 -4.23
CA TYR A 265 -1.02 26.36 -3.14
C TYR A 265 -0.66 27.85 -3.13
N LYS A 266 -1.68 28.71 -3.11
CA LYS A 266 -1.52 30.17 -3.02
C LYS A 266 -1.56 30.57 -1.54
N THR A 267 -0.41 30.92 -0.97
CA THR A 267 -0.26 31.16 0.48
C THR A 267 -0.73 32.53 0.94
N GLY A 268 -0.85 33.50 0.03
CA GLY A 268 -1.02 34.92 0.37
C GLY A 268 0.24 35.59 0.94
N ILE A 269 1.30 34.84 1.28
CA ILE A 269 2.53 35.36 1.88
C ILE A 269 3.48 35.87 0.78
N HIS A 270 3.81 37.16 0.82
CA HIS A 270 4.74 37.82 -0.12
C HIS A 270 4.41 37.56 -1.61
N GLY A 271 3.14 37.31 -1.93
CA GLY A 271 2.70 36.90 -3.28
C GLY A 271 3.28 35.58 -3.78
N LYS A 272 3.90 34.77 -2.90
CA LYS A 272 4.55 33.51 -3.26
C LYS A 272 3.56 32.36 -3.33
N LYS A 273 3.77 31.51 -4.32
CA LYS A 273 3.12 30.20 -4.46
C LYS A 273 3.99 29.15 -3.81
N ILE A 274 3.35 28.19 -3.14
CA ILE A 274 3.97 26.95 -2.69
C ILE A 274 3.59 25.86 -3.69
N LEU A 275 4.59 25.20 -4.23
CA LEU A 275 4.40 24.02 -5.07
C LEU A 275 4.76 22.78 -4.27
N ILE A 276 3.88 21.80 -4.25
CA ILE A 276 4.02 20.57 -3.46
C ILE A 276 4.00 19.41 -4.43
N ALA A 277 4.93 18.47 -4.30
CA ALA A 277 4.96 17.25 -5.09
C ALA A 277 5.09 16.01 -4.22
N ALA A 278 4.54 14.90 -4.73
CA ALA A 278 4.56 13.60 -4.06
C ALA A 278 4.91 12.48 -5.04
N THR A 279 5.68 11.52 -4.55
CA THR A 279 5.81 10.18 -5.12
C THR A 279 4.76 9.26 -4.49
N PRO A 280 4.60 8.01 -4.97
CA PRO A 280 3.78 7.02 -4.27
C PRO A 280 4.18 6.75 -2.81
N LYS A 281 5.40 7.12 -2.39
CA LYS A 281 5.90 6.93 -1.02
C LYS A 281 5.56 8.11 -0.09
N GLY A 282 5.23 9.28 -0.62
CA GLY A 282 4.91 10.47 0.18
C GLY A 282 5.32 11.79 -0.48
N ILE A 283 5.15 12.89 0.26
CA ILE A 283 5.60 14.22 -0.15
C ILE A 283 7.11 14.19 -0.33
N CYS A 284 7.57 14.55 -1.54
CA CYS A 284 8.98 14.52 -1.92
C CYS A 284 9.54 15.89 -2.25
N ARG A 285 8.70 16.92 -2.44
CA ARG A 285 9.15 18.29 -2.70
C ARG A 285 8.17 19.35 -2.21
N ILE A 286 8.71 20.42 -1.63
CA ILE A 286 8.04 21.71 -1.44
C ILE A 286 8.97 22.81 -1.99
N HIS A 287 8.45 23.66 -2.86
CA HIS A 287 9.20 24.72 -3.52
C HIS A 287 8.44 26.04 -3.48
N PHE A 288 9.15 27.14 -3.21
CA PHE A 288 8.62 28.50 -3.33
C PHE A 288 9.06 29.09 -4.65
N GLY A 289 8.13 29.43 -5.55
CA GLY A 289 8.52 30.06 -6.80
C GLY A 289 7.59 29.82 -7.97
N LYS A 290 8.19 29.66 -9.16
CA LYS A 290 7.49 29.49 -10.43
C LYS A 290 7.25 28.01 -10.71
N GLU A 291 6.12 27.70 -11.33
CA GLU A 291 5.78 26.33 -11.74
C GLU A 291 6.77 25.77 -12.76
N SER A 292 7.24 26.58 -13.71
CA SER A 292 8.17 26.12 -14.73
C SER A 292 9.52 25.65 -14.17
N SER A 293 10.09 26.36 -13.19
CA SER A 293 11.33 25.94 -12.52
C SER A 293 11.13 24.67 -11.70
N PHE A 294 10.02 24.59 -10.97
CA PHE A 294 9.65 23.43 -10.18
C PHE A 294 9.50 22.16 -11.03
N ILE A 295 8.78 22.24 -12.15
CA ILE A 295 8.62 21.11 -13.06
C ILE A 295 9.96 20.71 -13.70
N LYS A 296 10.82 21.68 -14.04
CA LYS A 296 12.16 21.41 -14.56
C LYS A 296 13.02 20.65 -13.54
N GLU A 297 13.01 21.07 -12.29
CA GLU A 297 13.73 20.39 -11.19
C GLU A 297 13.21 18.96 -10.98
N LEU A 298 11.89 18.77 -10.95
CA LEU A 298 11.30 17.44 -10.81
C LEU A 298 11.67 16.50 -11.97
N LYS A 299 11.73 17.00 -13.21
CA LYS A 299 12.17 16.19 -14.37
C LYS A 299 13.64 15.79 -14.27
N ALA A 300 14.48 16.65 -13.70
CA ALA A 300 15.91 16.37 -13.49
C ALA A 300 16.14 15.38 -12.35
N ASP A 301 15.36 15.46 -11.27
CA ASP A 301 15.52 14.57 -10.12
C ASP A 301 14.86 13.19 -10.35
N PHE A 302 13.82 13.14 -11.19
CA PHE A 302 13.01 11.94 -11.42
C PHE A 302 12.86 11.63 -12.92
N HIS A 303 13.96 11.14 -13.51
CA HIS A 303 14.03 10.78 -14.92
C HIS A 303 12.95 9.75 -15.34
N GLY A 304 12.38 9.94 -16.52
CA GLY A 304 11.39 9.01 -17.10
C GLY A 304 10.04 8.95 -16.37
N THR A 305 9.82 9.84 -15.39
CA THR A 305 8.61 9.89 -14.57
C THR A 305 7.62 10.89 -15.18
N VAL A 306 6.34 10.53 -15.26
CA VAL A 306 5.31 11.46 -15.74
C VAL A 306 5.00 12.45 -14.61
N ILE A 307 4.88 13.74 -14.92
CA ILE A 307 4.54 14.76 -13.91
C ILE A 307 3.15 15.27 -14.21
N GLN A 308 2.25 15.23 -13.21
CA GLN A 308 0.85 15.58 -13.40
C GLN A 308 0.33 16.41 -12.22
N ARG A 309 -0.45 17.45 -12.53
CA ARG A 309 -1.14 18.22 -11.51
C ARG A 309 -2.36 17.47 -10.97
N ASN A 310 -2.51 17.40 -9.65
CA ASN A 310 -3.67 16.78 -8.99
C ASN A 310 -3.95 17.49 -7.66
N ASP A 311 -4.79 18.52 -7.68
CA ASP A 311 -5.02 19.37 -6.51
C ASP A 311 -5.75 18.61 -5.38
N ARG A 312 -6.64 17.66 -5.71
CA ARG A 312 -7.43 16.88 -4.72
C ARG A 312 -6.55 15.99 -3.85
N TYR A 313 -5.51 15.38 -4.43
CA TYR A 313 -4.56 14.53 -3.70
C TYR A 313 -3.89 15.27 -2.53
N PHE A 314 -3.65 16.57 -2.68
CA PHE A 314 -2.96 17.40 -1.69
C PHE A 314 -3.91 18.14 -0.74
N SER A 315 -5.22 17.84 -0.76
CA SER A 315 -6.21 18.53 0.09
C SER A 315 -5.84 18.51 1.58
N GLN A 316 -5.39 17.36 2.11
CA GLN A 316 -4.99 17.26 3.52
C GLN A 316 -3.77 18.13 3.85
N ILE A 317 -2.69 18.03 3.07
CA ILE A 317 -1.48 18.82 3.35
C ILE A 317 -1.70 20.33 3.13
N ILE A 318 -2.59 20.70 2.21
CA ILE A 318 -3.02 22.09 2.04
C ILE A 318 -3.77 22.56 3.30
N SER A 319 -4.68 21.75 3.84
CA SER A 319 -5.36 22.07 5.10
C SER A 319 -4.39 22.20 6.28
N ASP A 320 -3.41 21.29 6.39
CA ASP A 320 -2.37 21.37 7.41
C ASP A 320 -1.53 22.66 7.25
N LEU A 321 -1.18 23.04 6.02
CA LEU A 321 -0.47 24.30 5.74
C LEU A 321 -1.32 25.53 6.08
N GLU A 322 -2.61 25.52 5.77
CA GLU A 322 -3.54 26.60 6.13
C GLU A 322 -3.64 26.78 7.64
N ASN A 323 -3.79 25.69 8.39
CA ASN A 323 -3.80 25.71 9.85
C ASN A 323 -2.47 26.24 10.41
N TYR A 324 -1.35 25.77 9.86
CA TYR A 324 -0.02 26.27 10.21
C TYR A 324 0.10 27.78 9.98
N PHE A 325 -0.35 28.30 8.83
CA PHE A 325 -0.27 29.72 8.50
C PHE A 325 -1.23 30.59 9.33
N ARG A 326 -2.31 30.03 9.85
CA ARG A 326 -3.19 30.69 10.84
C ARG A 326 -2.61 30.74 12.25
N GLY A 327 -1.46 30.12 12.48
CA GLY A 327 -0.85 30.06 13.80
C GLY A 327 -1.36 28.91 14.65
N SER A 328 -2.01 27.88 14.10
CA SER A 328 -2.36 26.69 14.88
C SER A 328 -1.17 25.74 14.97
N ALA A 329 -0.86 25.23 16.16
CA ALA A 329 0.12 24.17 16.34
C ALA A 329 -0.32 22.94 15.52
N THR A 330 0.37 22.71 14.40
CA THR A 330 -0.03 21.69 13.42
C THR A 330 1.05 20.62 13.32
N ASN A 331 0.66 19.37 13.55
CA ASN A 331 1.47 18.22 13.20
C ASN A 331 1.13 17.81 11.76
N PHE A 332 2.09 17.99 10.85
CA PHE A 332 1.94 17.50 9.48
C PHE A 332 1.81 15.97 9.49
N THR A 333 0.66 15.47 9.05
CA THR A 333 0.35 14.02 9.07
C THR A 333 0.76 13.30 7.78
N ALA A 334 1.11 14.07 6.75
CA ALA A 334 1.48 13.54 5.45
C ALA A 334 2.73 12.62 5.52
N LYS A 335 2.67 11.47 4.84
CA LYS A 335 3.85 10.63 4.62
C LYS A 335 4.89 11.40 3.84
N ILE A 336 6.16 11.23 4.20
CA ILE A 336 7.29 11.93 3.59
C ILE A 336 8.20 10.92 2.89
N ASP A 337 8.60 11.23 1.66
CA ASP A 337 9.63 10.49 0.91
C ASP A 337 10.93 11.32 0.88
N LEU A 338 11.81 11.09 1.87
CA LEU A 338 13.10 11.80 1.96
C LEU A 338 14.18 11.12 1.11
N GLN A 339 14.60 11.80 0.06
CA GLN A 339 15.75 11.42 -0.75
C GLN A 339 16.94 12.32 -0.41
N GLY A 340 18.08 11.71 -0.10
CA GLY A 340 19.28 12.41 0.37
C GLY A 340 20.32 11.47 0.97
N THR A 341 21.50 12.01 1.25
CA THR A 341 22.60 11.27 1.88
C THR A 341 22.26 10.86 3.31
N THR A 342 22.97 9.87 3.86
CA THR A 342 22.80 9.44 5.26
C THR A 342 22.94 10.62 6.23
N PHE A 343 23.90 11.51 5.98
CA PHE A 343 24.09 12.73 6.78
C PHE A 343 22.90 13.69 6.67
N GLN A 344 22.45 14.01 5.45
CA GLN A 344 21.29 14.87 5.24
C GLN A 344 20.04 14.33 5.95
N LYS A 345 19.76 13.04 5.79
CA LYS A 345 18.63 12.37 6.46
C LYS A 345 18.75 12.43 7.98
N LYS A 346 19.96 12.32 8.54
CA LYS A 346 20.21 12.47 9.98
C LYS A 346 19.89 13.89 10.46
N VAL A 347 20.36 14.91 9.73
CA VAL A 347 20.07 16.32 10.02
C VAL A 347 18.56 16.58 9.96
N TRP A 348 17.90 16.23 8.85
CA TRP A 348 16.47 16.47 8.66
C TRP A 348 15.59 15.81 9.73
N ARG A 349 15.93 14.60 10.17
CA ARG A 349 15.25 13.95 11.30
C ARG A 349 15.46 14.67 12.62
N ALA A 350 16.62 15.29 12.85
CA ALA A 350 16.85 16.12 14.02
C ALA A 350 16.00 17.41 13.96
N LEU A 351 15.84 18.01 12.78
CA LEU A 351 15.02 19.22 12.62
C LEU A 351 13.55 18.98 12.92
N LEU A 352 13.01 17.81 12.56
CA LEU A 352 11.64 17.42 12.90
C LEU A 352 11.36 17.36 14.41
N LYS A 353 12.41 17.29 15.25
CA LYS A 353 12.28 17.31 16.71
C LYS A 353 12.19 18.73 17.29
N ILE A 354 12.44 19.78 16.50
CA ILE A 354 12.37 21.16 16.98
C ILE A 354 10.88 21.53 17.12
N PRO A 355 10.39 21.89 18.31
CA PRO A 355 8.98 22.23 18.51
C PRO A 355 8.56 23.50 17.75
N TYR A 356 7.26 23.63 17.51
CA TYR A 356 6.67 24.85 16.98
C TYR A 356 6.95 26.05 17.90
N GLY A 357 7.36 27.19 17.34
CA GLY A 357 7.67 28.41 18.11
C GLY A 357 9.04 28.41 18.80
N LYS A 358 9.83 27.33 18.66
CA LYS A 358 11.19 27.25 19.18
C LYS A 358 12.22 27.37 18.06
N THR A 359 13.32 28.04 18.35
CA THR A 359 14.48 28.14 17.47
C THR A 359 15.68 27.50 18.12
N VAL A 360 16.57 26.95 17.29
CA VAL A 360 17.85 26.35 17.71
C VAL A 360 18.95 26.86 16.78
N SER A 361 20.19 26.82 17.26
CA SER A 361 21.37 27.17 16.49
C SER A 361 21.91 26.00 15.67
N TYR A 362 22.72 26.30 14.65
CA TYR A 362 23.47 25.27 13.92
C TYR A 362 24.35 24.41 14.84
N LYS A 363 24.91 25.02 15.90
CA LYS A 363 25.73 24.34 16.90
C LYS A 363 24.91 23.34 17.72
N GLU A 364 23.72 23.73 18.16
CA GLU A 364 22.84 22.81 18.92
C GLU A 364 22.41 21.62 18.07
N ILE A 365 22.10 21.82 16.79
CA ILE A 365 21.83 20.67 15.89
C ILE A 365 23.07 19.79 15.69
N ALA A 366 24.26 20.39 15.61
CA ALA A 366 25.52 19.67 15.52
C ALA A 366 25.74 18.76 16.73
N GLU A 367 25.45 19.26 17.94
CA GLU A 367 25.49 18.50 19.18
C GLU A 367 24.41 17.39 19.20
N MET A 368 23.16 17.71 18.82
CA MET A 368 22.05 16.74 18.77
C MET A 368 22.32 15.53 17.85
N ILE A 369 23.08 15.73 16.77
CA ILE A 369 23.46 14.64 15.86
C ILE A 369 24.81 14.01 16.19
N GLY A 370 25.45 14.41 17.29
CA GLY A 370 26.76 13.89 17.73
C GLY A 370 27.92 14.29 16.82
N GLN A 371 27.85 15.47 16.18
CA GLN A 371 28.92 16.02 15.33
C GLN A 371 29.16 17.52 15.58
N PRO A 372 29.68 17.94 16.77
CA PRO A 372 29.74 19.34 17.20
C PRO A 372 30.46 20.32 16.25
N GLY A 373 31.36 19.83 15.38
CA GLY A 373 32.07 20.65 14.38
C GLY A 373 31.34 20.82 13.03
N ALA A 374 30.15 20.25 12.86
CA ALA A 374 29.51 20.12 11.54
C ALA A 374 28.55 21.28 11.17
N SER A 375 28.59 22.42 11.87
CA SER A 375 27.65 23.55 11.68
C SER A 375 27.54 24.01 10.21
N ARG A 376 28.66 24.11 9.49
CA ARG A 376 28.65 24.49 8.06
C ARG A 376 27.98 23.42 7.19
N ALA A 377 28.28 22.14 7.44
CA ALA A 377 27.68 21.02 6.72
C ALA A 377 26.17 20.91 6.99
N ILE A 378 25.73 21.20 8.22
CA ILE A 378 24.31 21.29 8.58
C ILE A 378 23.64 22.42 7.80
N GLY A 379 24.27 23.60 7.69
CA GLY A 379 23.80 24.68 6.83
C GLY A 379 23.56 24.22 5.39
N THR A 380 24.51 23.50 4.80
CA THR A 380 24.36 22.90 3.47
C THR A 380 23.22 21.89 3.40
N ALA A 381 23.06 21.03 4.41
CA ALA A 381 21.97 20.05 4.48
C ALA A 381 20.58 20.73 4.61
N CYS A 382 20.50 21.85 5.35
CA CYS A 382 19.29 22.66 5.47
C CYS A 382 18.91 23.34 4.15
N GLY A 383 19.91 23.83 3.41
CA GLY A 383 19.70 24.38 2.07
C GLY A 383 19.26 23.34 1.04
N LYS A 384 19.57 22.06 1.27
CA LYS A 384 19.13 20.92 0.46
C LYS A 384 17.84 20.26 0.96
N ASN A 385 17.18 20.82 1.97
CA ASN A 385 15.92 20.31 2.48
C ASN A 385 14.86 20.26 1.34
N PRO A 386 14.38 19.07 0.96
CA PRO A 386 13.43 18.95 -0.14
C PRO A 386 12.02 19.42 0.24
N ILE A 387 11.67 19.48 1.53
CA ILE A 387 10.31 19.78 1.99
C ILE A 387 10.32 20.83 3.13
N PRO A 388 10.73 22.08 2.83
CA PRO A 388 10.67 23.19 3.79
C PRO A 388 9.26 23.37 4.39
N ILE A 389 9.17 24.01 5.56
CA ILE A 389 8.00 24.07 6.46
C ILE A 389 7.75 22.74 7.19
N ILE A 390 7.59 21.62 6.46
CA ILE A 390 7.38 20.30 7.08
C ILE A 390 8.64 19.86 7.82
N ILE A 391 9.79 19.87 7.14
CA ILE A 391 11.09 19.86 7.82
C ILE A 391 11.40 21.33 8.16
N PRO A 392 11.37 21.73 9.44
CA PRO A 392 11.31 23.14 9.82
C PRO A 392 12.70 23.80 9.86
N CYS A 393 13.43 23.80 8.74
CA CYS A 393 14.76 24.41 8.68
C CYS A 393 14.75 25.94 8.85
N HIS A 394 13.58 26.60 8.77
CA HIS A 394 13.42 28.01 9.14
C HIS A 394 13.61 28.27 10.64
N ARG A 395 13.48 27.25 11.50
CA ARG A 395 13.73 27.35 12.95
C ARG A 395 15.22 27.36 13.31
N ILE A 396 16.11 27.10 12.36
CA ILE A 396 17.56 27.16 12.62
C ILE A 396 18.08 28.58 12.39
N ILE A 397 18.74 29.13 13.40
CA ILE A 397 19.35 30.46 13.37
C ILE A 397 20.85 30.36 13.69
N SER A 398 21.57 31.46 13.51
CA SER A 398 22.95 31.56 13.96
C SER A 398 22.99 31.70 15.49
N SER A 399 24.11 31.35 16.12
CA SER A 399 24.26 31.45 17.58
C SER A 399 24.20 32.88 18.12
N ASP A 400 24.42 33.88 17.27
CA ASP A 400 24.26 35.32 17.57
C ASP A 400 22.81 35.82 17.38
N GLY A 401 21.87 34.92 17.07
CA GLY A 401 20.47 35.24 16.81
C GLY A 401 20.18 35.73 15.38
N SER A 402 21.20 35.87 14.52
CA SER A 402 21.00 36.28 13.13
C SER A 402 20.34 35.19 12.28
N LEU A 403 19.64 35.60 11.22
CA LEU A 403 18.97 34.67 10.32
C LEU A 403 19.94 34.18 9.22
N GLY A 404 20.30 32.90 9.28
CA GLY A 404 20.96 32.23 8.16
C GLY A 404 20.01 31.98 6.98
N GLY A 405 20.57 31.55 5.83
CA GLY A 405 19.85 31.31 4.59
C GLY A 405 18.67 30.34 4.70
N TYR A 406 17.72 30.46 3.77
CA TYR A 406 16.52 29.63 3.68
C TYR A 406 16.13 29.44 2.22
N SER A 407 15.70 28.23 1.84
CA SER A 407 15.35 27.92 0.45
C SER A 407 14.17 28.74 -0.07
N GLY A 408 13.26 29.17 0.80
CA GLY A 408 12.17 30.08 0.46
C GLY A 408 12.51 31.57 0.47
N GLY A 409 13.74 31.96 0.84
CA GLY A 409 14.13 33.35 1.06
C GLY A 409 14.03 33.81 2.52
N LEU A 410 14.79 34.85 2.87
CA LEU A 410 14.85 35.37 4.25
C LEU A 410 13.56 36.06 4.68
N ASP A 411 12.84 36.67 3.74
CA ASP A 411 11.50 37.23 3.90
C ASP A 411 10.49 36.17 4.37
N ILE A 412 10.47 35.02 3.69
CA ILE A 412 9.61 33.89 4.07
C ILE A 412 10.03 33.34 5.44
N LYS A 413 11.33 33.16 5.68
CA LYS A 413 11.83 32.69 6.99
C LYS A 413 11.39 33.60 8.13
N LYS A 414 11.48 34.92 7.96
CA LYS A 414 10.99 35.91 8.93
C LYS A 414 9.49 35.76 9.18
N THR A 415 8.69 35.63 8.13
CA THR A 415 7.24 35.45 8.27
C THR A 415 6.89 34.16 8.98
N LEU A 416 7.51 33.03 8.63
CA LEU A 416 7.27 31.74 9.29
C LEU A 416 7.58 31.83 10.78
N LEU A 417 8.72 32.39 11.16
CA LEU A 417 9.07 32.60 12.57
C LEU A 417 8.11 33.56 13.28
N GLY A 418 7.60 34.58 12.58
CA GLY A 418 6.60 35.51 13.13
C GLY A 418 5.26 34.84 13.42
N ILE A 419 4.77 34.00 12.50
CA ILE A 419 3.55 33.20 12.68
C ILE A 419 3.69 32.32 13.92
N GLU A 420 4.81 31.60 14.03
CA GLU A 420 5.05 30.70 15.16
C GLU A 420 5.19 31.44 16.50
N LYS A 421 5.79 32.64 16.50
CA LYS A 421 5.93 33.47 17.71
C LYS A 421 4.62 34.09 18.19
N ASN A 422 3.74 34.51 17.27
CA ASN A 422 2.47 35.16 17.63
C ASN A 422 1.45 34.16 18.18
N SER A 423 1.47 32.93 17.68
CA SER A 423 0.68 31.80 18.20
C SER A 423 1.12 31.39 19.60
N ALA A 424 2.42 31.25 19.85
CA ALA A 424 2.96 30.88 21.16
C ALA A 424 2.69 31.90 22.28
N ARG A 425 2.17 33.10 21.95
CA ARG A 425 1.73 34.13 22.91
C ARG A 425 0.22 34.07 23.22
N GLN A 426 -0.57 33.31 22.46
CA GLN A 426 -2.01 33.11 22.71
C GLN A 426 -2.28 31.87 23.58
N ASP A 427 -1.34 30.92 23.60
CA ASP A 427 -1.41 29.68 24.39
C ASP A 427 -0.58 29.73 25.71
N ALA A 428 0.02 30.88 26.03
CA ALA A 428 0.79 31.15 27.25
C ALA A 428 0.12 32.26 28.05
#